data_AF-A0A8B9SA13-F1
#
_entry.id   AF-A0A8B9SA13-F1
#
_cell.length_a   1.000
_cell.length_b   1.000
_cell.length_c   1.000
_cell.angle_alpha   90.00
_cell.angle_beta   90.00
_cell.angle_gamma   90.00
#
_symmetry.space_group_name_H-M   'P 1'
#
loop_
_entity.id
_entity.type
_entity.pdbx_description
1 polymer ?
#
loop_
_entity_poly.entity_id
_entity_poly.type
_entity_poly.pdbx_seq_one_letter_code
_entity_poly.pdbx_strand_id
1 'polypeptide(L)' 'MSELEKAMVAIIDAFHQYSGKEGDKHKLKKAELKELINNELPHFLGV' A
#
# COMPACT_ATOMS: atom_id res chain seq x y z
N MET A 1 -7.05 -3.06 -20.75
CA MET A 1 -5.95 -2.48 -19.96
C MET A 1 -4.69 -3.29 -20.21
N SER A 2 -3.61 -2.59 -20.53
CA SER A 2 -2.24 -3.08 -20.48
C SER A 2 -1.86 -3.56 -19.08
N GLU A 3 -0.83 -4.39 -18.99
CA GLU A 3 -0.33 -4.87 -17.70
C GLU A 3 0.18 -3.72 -16.82
N LEU A 4 0.73 -2.66 -17.42
CA LEU A 4 1.15 -1.46 -16.69
C LEU A 4 -0.05 -0.73 -16.05
N GLU A 5 -1.15 -0.56 -16.78
CA GLU A 5 -2.36 0.06 -16.23
C GLU A 5 -2.91 -0.75 -15.04
N LYS A 6 -2.93 -2.08 -15.14
CA LYS A 6 -3.36 -2.95 -14.03
C LYS A 6 -2.45 -2.83 -12.82
N ALA A 7 -1.13 -2.83 -13.02
CA ALA A 7 -0.16 -2.68 -11.95
C ALA A 7 -0.31 -1.33 -11.24
N MET A 8 -0.53 -0.25 -12.00
CA MET A 8 -0.77 1.08 -11.43
C MET A 8 -2.05 1.13 -10.59
N VAL A 9 -3.14 0.53 -11.06
CA VAL A 9 -4.39 0.42 -10.30
C VAL A 9 -4.16 -0.34 -8.99
N ALA A 10 -3.46 -1.48 -9.04
CA ALA A 10 -3.18 -2.28 -7.84
C ALA A 10 -2.37 -1.50 -6.79
N ILE A 11 -1.38 -0.71 -7.20
CA ILE A 11 -0.58 0.13 -6.29
C ILE A 11 -1.46 1.21 -5.63
N ILE A 12 -2.34 1.85 -6.42
CA ILE A 12 -3.24 2.91 -5.92
C ILE A 12 -4.27 2.33 -4.94
N ASP A 13 -4.84 1.17 -5.25
CA ASP A 13 -5.82 0.51 -4.38
C ASP A 13 -5.19 0.06 -3.07
N ALA A 14 -4.00 -0.54 -3.13
CA ALA A 14 -3.23 -0.88 -1.93
C ALA A 14 -2.95 0.37 -1.10
N PHE A 15 -2.47 1.46 -1.72
CA PHE A 15 -2.22 2.71 -0.99
C PHE A 15 -3.47 3.22 -0.26
N HIS A 16 -4.62 3.29 -0.93
CA HIS A 16 -5.87 3.76 -0.34
C HIS A 16 -6.48 2.82 0.70
N GLN A 17 -6.18 1.52 0.67
CA GLN A 17 -6.61 0.60 1.72
C GLN A 17 -5.95 0.88 3.07
N TYR A 18 -4.70 1.34 3.06
CA TYR A 18 -3.92 1.57 4.28
C TYR A 18 -3.87 3.05 4.68
N SER A 19 -4.03 3.99 3.75
CA SER A 19 -3.99 5.42 4.06
C SER A 19 -5.24 5.91 4.79
N GLY A 20 -5.08 6.90 5.67
CA GLY A 20 -6.19 7.58 6.32
C GLY A 20 -6.77 6.89 7.55
N LYS A 21 -6.29 5.71 7.94
CA LYS A 21 -6.63 5.07 9.23
C LYS A 21 -6.24 5.96 10.41
N GLU A 22 -5.18 6.76 10.25
CA GLU A 22 -4.70 7.74 11.22
C GLU A 22 -5.01 9.20 10.82
N GLY A 23 -5.98 9.42 9.93
CA GLY A 23 -6.63 10.71 9.69
C GLY A 23 -6.27 11.44 8.38
N ASP A 24 -5.15 11.14 7.73
CA ASP A 24 -4.78 11.75 6.44
C ASP A 24 -4.70 10.69 5.34
N LYS A 25 -5.71 10.68 4.45
CA LYS A 25 -5.84 9.69 3.36
C LYS A 25 -4.85 9.89 2.21
N HIS A 26 -4.09 10.99 2.20
CA HIS A 26 -3.16 11.31 1.12
C HIS A 26 -1.72 10.92 1.43
N LYS A 27 -1.46 10.32 2.60
CA LYS A 27 -0.16 9.77 2.97
C LYS A 27 -0.33 8.53 3.83
N LEU A 28 0.71 7.71 3.86
CA LEU A 28 0.84 6.64 4.86
C LEU A 28 1.70 7.16 6.01
N LYS A 29 1.18 7.08 7.22
CA LYS A 29 1.96 7.21 8.44
C LYS A 29 2.73 5.93 8.71
N LYS A 30 3.66 6.00 9.67
CA LYS A 30 4.59 4.89 9.97
C LYS A 30 3.86 3.58 10.29
N ALA A 31 2.77 3.61 11.04
CA ALA A 31 2.02 2.41 11.38
C ALA A 31 1.28 1.84 10.16
N GLU A 32 0.63 2.71 9.38
CA GLU A 32 -0.08 2.35 8.14
C GLU A 32 0.86 1.72 7.10
N LEU A 33 2.05 2.32 6.91
CA LEU A 33 3.07 1.76 6.02
C LEU A 33 3.59 0.41 6.52
N LYS A 34 3.78 0.25 7.84
CA LYS A 34 4.20 -1.03 8.43
C LYS A 34 3.15 -2.12 8.19
N GLU A 35 1.88 -1.78 8.31
CA GLU A 35 0.77 -2.70 8.04
C GLU A 35 0.73 -3.10 6.55
N LEU A 36 0.84 -2.12 5.64
CA LEU A 36 0.92 -2.38 4.19
C LEU A 36 2.06 -3.32 3.85
N ILE A 37 3.28 -3.05 4.33
CA ILE A 37 4.44 -3.89 4.02
C ILE A 37 4.24 -5.31 4.54
N ASN A 38 3.74 -5.47 5.77
CA ASN A 38 3.54 -6.79 6.36
C ASN A 38 2.48 -7.62 5.62
N ASN A 39 1.43 -6.98 5.11
CA ASN A 39 0.29 -7.67 4.51
C ASN A 39 0.44 -7.87 3.00
N GLU A 40 0.85 -6.82 2.27
CA GLU A 40 0.94 -6.83 0.81
C GLU A 40 2.32 -7.26 0.30
N LEU A 41 3.36 -7.09 1.12
CA LEU A 41 4.75 -7.31 0.75
C LEU A 41 5.46 -8.25 1.75
N PRO A 42 4.89 -9.43 2.09
CA PRO A 42 5.38 -10.29 3.18
C PRO A 42 6.83 -10.80 2.98
N HIS A 43 7.32 -10.82 1.74
CA HIS A 43 8.69 -11.25 1.41
C HIS A 43 9.64 -10.09 1.07
N PHE A 44 9.18 -8.84 1.13
CA PHE A 44 9.97 -7.69 0.69
C PHE A 44 11.12 -7.35 1.63
N LEU A 45 10.93 -7.54 2.94
CA LEU A 45 11.96 -7.26 3.94
C LEU A 45 12.93 -8.42 4.18
N GLY A 46 12.73 -9.58 3.55
CA GLY A 46 13.66 -10.71 3.58
C GLY A 46 13.99 -11.28 4.98
N VAL A 47 13.13 -11.03 5.98
CA VAL A 47 13.24 -11.60 7.34
C VAL A 47 12.52 -12.93 7.48
#